data_AF-A0A4W5Q3E9-F1
#
_entry.id   AF-A0A4W5Q3E9-F1
#
_cell.length_a   1.000
_cell.length_b   1.000
_cell.length_c   1.000
_cell.angle_alpha   90.00
_cell.angle_beta   90.00
_cell.angle_gamma   90.00
#
_symmetry.space_group_name_H-M   'P 1'
#
loop_
_entity.id
_entity.type
_entity.pdbx_description
1 polymer ?
#
loop_
_entity_poly.entity_id
_entity_poly.type
_entity_poly.pdbx_seq_one_letter_code
_entity_poly.pdbx_strand_id
1 'polypeptide(L)'
;MMNRQDLDATKQRLSSTKQSLQERDGHLTNMRQEHRKQLKEILEMKQKALLAAISEKDANIALLELSASGKKKTQEEVLALKREKDRLMHQLKQQTQSRMSASTAVSE
;
A
#
# COMPACT_ATOMS: atom_id res chain seq x y z
N MET A 1 6.91 -4.53 60.18
CA MET A 1 8.16 -4.28 59.44
C MET A 1 8.22 -5.26 58.28
N MET A 2 8.37 -4.79 57.05
CA MET A 2 8.63 -5.68 55.90
C MET A 2 10.06 -6.21 56.05
N ASN A 3 10.25 -7.53 55.94
CA ASN A 3 11.57 -8.12 56.13
C ASN A 3 12.46 -7.84 54.89
N ARG A 4 13.78 -7.86 55.05
CA ARG A 4 14.74 -7.52 53.97
C ARG A 4 14.59 -8.45 52.74
N GLN A 5 14.20 -9.70 52.96
CA GLN A 5 13.99 -10.68 51.89
C GLN A 5 12.77 -10.32 51.02
N ASP A 6 11.68 -9.85 51.62
CA ASP A 6 10.48 -9.40 50.89
C ASP A 6 10.82 -8.22 49.98
N LEU A 7 11.63 -7.27 50.46
CA LEU A 7 12.07 -6.12 49.67
C LEU A 7 12.91 -6.55 48.45
N ASP A 8 13.84 -7.49 48.65
CA ASP A 8 14.68 -7.98 47.56
C ASP A 8 13.88 -8.82 46.55
N ALA A 9 12.92 -9.62 47.01
CA ALA A 9 11.97 -10.33 46.14
C ALA A 9 11.10 -9.36 45.32
N THR A 10 10.63 -8.26 45.93
CA THR A 10 9.88 -7.21 45.22
C THR A 10 10.75 -6.53 44.16
N LYS A 11 12.02 -6.21 44.46
CA LYS A 11 12.94 -5.62 43.47
C LYS A 11 13.19 -6.55 42.29
N GLN A 12 13.37 -7.85 42.54
CA GLN A 12 13.58 -8.82 41.48
C GLN A 12 12.33 -8.94 40.58
N ARG A 13 11.14 -9.00 41.17
CA ARG A 13 9.87 -9.00 40.41
C ARG A 13 9.68 -7.72 39.61
N LEU A 14 10.00 -6.56 40.19
CA LEU A 14 9.92 -5.29 39.48
C LEU A 14 10.88 -5.27 38.28
N SER A 15 12.11 -5.78 38.45
CA SER A 15 13.09 -5.87 37.37
C SER A 15 12.60 -6.79 36.25
N SER A 16 12.05 -7.96 36.58
CA SER A 16 11.54 -8.88 35.56
C SER A 16 10.33 -8.30 34.82
N THR A 17 9.39 -7.66 35.52
CA THR A 17 8.26 -6.99 34.89
C THR A 17 8.71 -5.86 33.96
N LYS A 18 9.70 -5.05 34.36
CA LYS A 18 10.26 -4.00 33.49
C LYS A 18 10.90 -4.56 32.24
N GLN A 19 11.66 -5.65 32.36
CA GLN A 19 12.27 -6.31 31.21
C GLN A 19 11.21 -6.86 30.26
N SER A 20 10.21 -7.58 30.77
CA SER A 20 9.11 -8.11 29.95
C SER A 20 8.33 -6.98 29.26
N LEU A 21 8.13 -5.84 29.94
CA LEU A 21 7.49 -4.68 29.34
C LEU A 21 8.33 -4.12 28.18
N GLN A 22 9.64 -3.95 28.38
CA GLN A 22 10.56 -3.47 27.34
C GLN A 22 10.59 -4.40 26.12
N GLU A 23 10.59 -5.71 26.33
CA GLU A 23 10.53 -6.71 25.26
C GLU A 23 9.22 -6.61 24.47
N ARG A 24 8.08 -6.43 25.16
CA ARG A 24 6.76 -6.24 24.52
C ARG A 24 6.69 -4.94 23.74
N ASP A 25 7.22 -3.85 24.27
CA ASP A 25 7.28 -2.55 23.57
C ASP A 25 8.15 -2.62 22.32
N GLY A 26 9.29 -3.32 22.41
CA GLY A 26 10.13 -3.63 21.25
C GLY A 26 9.38 -4.42 20.19
N HIS A 27 8.67 -5.48 20.60
CA HIS A 27 7.87 -6.29 19.68
C HIS A 27 6.75 -5.48 19.00
N LEU A 28 6.01 -4.65 19.75
CA LEU A 28 4.98 -3.77 19.21
C LEU A 28 5.55 -2.76 18.22
N THR A 29 6.72 -2.21 18.51
CA THR A 29 7.42 -1.28 17.62
C THR A 29 7.79 -1.97 16.30
N ASN A 30 8.34 -3.19 16.36
CA ASN A 30 8.67 -3.98 15.18
C ASN A 30 7.42 -4.34 14.35
N MET A 31 6.34 -4.79 15.01
CA MET A 31 5.07 -5.07 14.32
C MET A 31 4.51 -3.84 13.60
N ARG A 32 4.57 -2.66 14.23
CA ARG A 32 4.14 -1.39 13.61
C ARG A 32 4.99 -1.04 12.39
N GLN A 33 6.30 -1.26 12.46
CA GLN A 33 7.20 -1.01 11.32
C GLN A 33 6.92 -1.96 10.16
N GLU A 34 6.78 -3.26 10.44
CA GLU A 34 6.51 -4.27 9.42
C GLU A 34 5.14 -4.03 8.76
N HIS A 35 4.12 -3.71 9.54
CA HIS A 35 2.80 -3.38 9.01
C HIS A 35 2.84 -2.14 8.07
N ARG A 36 3.63 -1.11 8.41
CA ARG A 36 3.85 0.04 7.51
C ARG A 36 4.53 -0.36 6.21
N LYS A 37 5.52 -1.25 6.27
CA LYS A 37 6.21 -1.76 5.08
C LYS A 37 5.27 -2.54 4.18
N GLN A 38 4.50 -3.48 4.74
CA GLN A 38 3.49 -4.26 4.00
C GLN A 38 2.45 -3.37 3.34
N LEU A 39 1.95 -2.36 4.03
CA LEU A 39 1.02 -1.38 3.44
C LEU A 39 1.64 -0.67 2.24
N LYS A 40 2.91 -0.25 2.34
CA LYS A 40 3.62 0.39 1.23
C LYS A 40 3.74 -0.55 0.02
N GLU A 41 4.12 -1.81 0.25
CA GLU A 41 4.24 -2.82 -0.82
C GLU A 41 2.89 -3.09 -1.50
N ILE A 42 1.80 -3.25 -0.73
CA ILE A 42 0.46 -3.45 -1.27
C ILE A 42 0.03 -2.26 -2.15
N LEU A 43 0.29 -1.03 -1.69
CA LEU A 43 -0.03 0.18 -2.46
C LEU A 43 0.78 0.26 -3.76
N GLU A 44 2.07 -0.08 -3.72
CA GLU A 44 2.92 -0.14 -4.91
C GLU A 44 2.45 -1.22 -5.90
N MET A 45 2.10 -2.41 -5.42
CA MET A 45 1.55 -3.47 -6.26
C MET A 45 0.22 -3.06 -6.90
N LYS A 46 -0.67 -2.41 -6.15
CA LYS A 46 -1.93 -1.88 -6.68
C LYS A 46 -1.69 -0.86 -7.80
N GLN A 47 -0.71 0.04 -7.63
CA GLN A 47 -0.34 1.01 -8.65
C GLN A 47 0.26 0.33 -9.89
N LYS A 48 1.15 -0.65 -9.71
CA LYS A 48 1.73 -1.43 -10.81
C LYS A 48 0.67 -2.20 -11.60
N ALA A 49 -0.28 -2.84 -10.91
CA ALA A 49 -1.38 -3.56 -11.56
C ALA A 49 -2.26 -2.61 -12.40
N LEU A 50 -2.55 -1.41 -11.89
CA LEU A 50 -3.31 -0.38 -12.62
C LEU A 50 -2.57 0.09 -13.88
N LEU A 51 -1.26 0.35 -13.76
CA LEU A 51 -0.42 0.71 -14.90
C LEU A 51 -0.35 -0.39 -15.95
N ALA A 52 -0.22 -1.65 -15.52
CA ALA A 52 -0.22 -2.79 -16.43
C ALA A 52 -1.55 -2.91 -17.20
N ALA A 53 -2.69 -2.75 -16.53
CA ALA A 53 -4.00 -2.77 -17.17
C ALA A 53 -4.19 -1.63 -18.19
N ILE A 54 -3.63 -0.44 -17.92
CA ILE A 54 -3.62 0.68 -18.89
C ILE A 54 -2.77 0.30 -20.11
N SER A 55 -1.55 -0.20 -19.87
CA SER A 55 -0.63 -0.61 -20.94
C SER A 55 -1.21 -1.72 -21.81
N GLU A 56 -1.92 -2.68 -21.24
CA GLU A 56 -2.61 -3.75 -21.97
C GLU A 56 -3.70 -3.16 -22.88
N LYS A 57 -4.48 -2.19 -22.40
CA LYS A 57 -5.48 -1.50 -23.23
C LYS A 57 -4.84 -0.73 -24.37
N ASP A 58 -3.73 -0.05 -24.13
CA ASP A 58 -2.98 0.65 -25.19
C ASP A 58 -2.45 -0.32 -26.26
N ALA A 59 -1.92 -1.48 -25.85
CA ALA A 59 -1.47 -2.52 -26.77
C ALA A 59 -2.65 -3.09 -27.60
N ASN A 60 -3.79 -3.34 -26.97
CA ASN A 60 -4.99 -3.84 -27.65
C ASN A 60 -5.56 -2.82 -28.64
N ILE A 61 -5.60 -1.54 -28.27
CA ILE A 61 -5.99 -0.46 -29.18
C ILE A 61 -5.07 -0.43 -30.40
N ALA A 62 -3.75 -0.42 -30.18
CA ALA A 62 -2.77 -0.39 -31.27
C ALA A 62 -2.94 -1.61 -32.19
N LEU A 63 -3.14 -2.80 -31.62
CA LEU A 63 -3.35 -4.02 -32.39
C LEU A 63 -4.62 -3.97 -33.23
N LEU A 64 -5.74 -3.48 -32.69
CA LEU A 64 -7.01 -3.33 -33.42
C LEU A 64 -6.91 -2.28 -34.54
N GLU A 65 -6.23 -1.17 -34.26
CA GLU A 65 -6.00 -0.09 -35.23
C GLU A 65 -5.11 -0.57 -36.40
N LEU A 66 -4.13 -1.45 -36.13
CA LEU A 66 -3.27 -2.05 -37.16
C LEU A 66 -3.93 -3.21 -37.92
N SER A 67 -4.69 -4.08 -37.25
CA SER A 67 -5.17 -5.35 -37.82
C SER A 67 -6.54 -5.29 -38.50
N ALA A 68 -7.38 -4.31 -38.16
CA ALA A 68 -8.77 -4.28 -38.60
C ALA A 68 -9.24 -2.88 -39.07
N SER A 69 -8.33 -2.16 -39.73
CA SER A 69 -8.57 -0.84 -40.31
C SER A 69 -9.89 -0.80 -41.11
N GLY A 70 -10.81 0.08 -40.69
CA GLY A 70 -12.05 0.37 -41.40
C GLY A 70 -13.28 -0.47 -41.06
N LYS A 71 -13.19 -1.48 -40.18
CA LYS A 71 -14.38 -2.26 -39.76
C LYS A 71 -15.15 -1.51 -38.66
N LYS A 72 -16.45 -1.27 -38.86
CA LYS A 72 -17.33 -0.58 -37.89
C LYS A 72 -17.28 -1.21 -36.49
N LYS A 73 -17.33 -2.55 -36.41
CA LYS A 73 -17.23 -3.29 -35.14
C LYS A 73 -15.89 -3.05 -34.42
N THR A 74 -14.79 -2.98 -35.16
CA THR A 74 -13.46 -2.67 -34.62
C THR A 74 -13.39 -1.24 -34.09
N GLN A 75 -14.01 -0.27 -34.79
CA GLN A 75 -14.08 1.11 -34.31
C GLN A 75 -14.87 1.23 -33.00
N GLU A 76 -15.99 0.51 -32.88
CA GLU A 76 -16.78 0.46 -31.64
C GLU A 76 -15.98 -0.15 -30.47
N GLU A 77 -15.22 -1.21 -30.73
CA GLU A 77 -14.35 -1.85 -29.73
C GLU A 77 -13.20 -0.94 -29.29
N VAL A 78 -12.53 -0.26 -30.24
CA VAL A 78 -11.49 0.73 -29.95
C VAL A 78 -12.05 1.88 -29.10
N LEU A 79 -13.26 2.37 -29.41
CA LEU A 79 -13.92 3.41 -28.61
C LEU A 79 -14.23 2.93 -27.19
N ALA A 80 -14.67 1.67 -27.02
CA ALA A 80 -14.91 1.09 -25.71
C ALA A 80 -13.61 1.00 -24.89
N LEU A 81 -12.53 0.50 -25.49
CA LEU A 81 -11.22 0.39 -24.85
C LEU A 81 -10.65 1.76 -24.46
N LYS A 82 -10.81 2.79 -25.31
CA LYS A 82 -10.40 4.17 -24.99
C LYS A 82 -11.14 4.71 -23.76
N ARG A 83 -12.47 4.53 -23.68
CA ARG A 83 -13.27 4.94 -22.52
C ARG A 83 -12.84 4.22 -21.24
N GLU A 84 -12.54 2.93 -21.33
CA GLU A 84 -12.11 2.16 -20.17
C GLU A 84 -10.70 2.58 -19.71
N LYS A 85 -9.79 2.84 -20.66
CA LYS A 85 -8.49 3.42 -20.37
C LYS A 85 -8.61 4.76 -19.65
N ASP A 86 -9.47 5.66 -20.12
CA ASP A 86 -9.67 6.96 -19.50
C ASP A 86 -10.13 6.85 -18.03
N ARG A 87 -11.01 5.88 -17.74
CA ARG A 87 -11.41 5.57 -16.36
C ARG A 87 -10.23 5.11 -15.50
N LEU A 88 -9.40 4.21 -16.02
CA LEU A 88 -8.21 3.73 -15.30
C LEU A 88 -7.17 4.83 -15.09
N MET A 89 -6.94 5.69 -16.10
CA MET A 89 -6.05 6.85 -15.98
C MET A 89 -6.56 7.85 -14.94
N HIS A 90 -7.87 8.08 -14.90
CA HIS A 90 -8.48 8.93 -13.88
C HIS A 90 -8.25 8.36 -12.47
N GLN A 91 -8.46 7.04 -12.29
CA GLN A 91 -8.18 6.35 -11.04
C GLN A 91 -6.70 6.47 -10.62
N LEU A 92 -5.76 6.33 -11.57
CA LEU A 92 -4.32 6.47 -11.31
C LEU A 92 -3.96 7.89 -10.87
N LYS A 93 -4.55 8.90 -11.54
CA LYS A 93 -4.33 10.31 -11.18
C LYS A 93 -4.84 10.62 -9.78
N GLN A 94 -6.05 10.14 -9.43
CA GLN A 94 -6.59 10.29 -8.08
C GLN A 94 -5.68 9.62 -7.03
N GLN A 95 -5.24 8.38 -7.28
CA GLN A 95 -4.34 7.68 -6.35
C GLN A 95 -3.02 8.45 -6.13
N THR A 96 -2.46 9.03 -7.20
CA THR A 96 -1.21 9.80 -7.11
C THR A 96 -1.42 11.08 -6.30
N GLN A 97 -2.53 11.79 -6.53
CA GLN A 97 -2.88 13.01 -5.79
C GLN A 97 -3.12 12.73 -4.31
N SER A 98 -3.87 11.70 -3.96
CA SER A 98 -4.12 11.32 -2.56
C SER A 98 -2.85 10.90 -1.82
N ARG A 99 -1.86 10.32 -2.51
CA ARG A 99 -0.56 10.01 -1.90
C ARG A 99 0.26 11.26 -1.62
N MET A 100 0.24 12.24 -2.53
CA MET A 100 0.96 13.51 -2.31
C MET A 100 0.36 14.26 -1.13
N SER A 101 -0.96 14.39 -1.02
CA SER A 101 -1.60 15.07 0.12
C SER A 101 -1.32 14.38 1.46
N ALA A 102 -1.36 13.04 1.49
CA ALA A 102 -1.00 12.28 2.69
C ALA A 102 0.49 12.42 3.07
N SER A 103 1.39 12.55 2.09
CA SER A 103 2.81 12.76 2.35
C SER A 103 3.12 14.16 2.89
N THR A 104 2.39 15.19 2.45
CA THR A 104 2.53 16.56 2.97
C THR A 104 2.02 16.64 4.42
N ALA A 105 0.89 16.00 4.73
CA ALA A 105 0.30 16.00 6.08
C ALA A 105 1.09 15.19 7.13
N VAL A 106 2.01 14.32 6.71
CA VAL A 106 2.89 13.55 7.62
C VAL A 106 4.24 14.28 7.85
N SER A 107 4.49 15.38 7.13
CA SER A 107 5.71 16.18 7.26
C SER A 107 5.56 17.41 8.18
N GLU A 108 4.38 17.59 8.79
CA GLU A 108 4.06 18.60 9.80
C GLU A 108 3.83 17.93 11.17
#